data_AF-A0A2X1JH51-F1
#
_entry.id   AF-A0A2X1JH51-F1
#
_cell.length_a   1.000
_cell.length_b   1.000
_cell.length_c   1.000
_cell.angle_alpha   90.00
_cell.angle_beta   90.00
_cell.angle_gamma   90.00
#
_symmetry.space_group_name_H-M   'P 1'
#
loop_
_entity.id
_entity.type
_entity.pdbx_description
1 polymer ?
#
loop_
_entity_poly.entity_id
_entity_poly.type
_entity_poly.pdbx_seq_one_letter_code
_entity_poly.pdbx_strand_id
1 'polypeptide(L)' 'MVAIFARWIAPYDAENYFDYDNLNNGPSLQHWFGVDSLGRDIFSRVLVGAQISLAAGVFAVFIGAAIGTLLGLAGWIL' A
#
# COMPACT_ATOMS: atom_id res chain seq x y z
N MET A 1 3.71 -9.56 -2.41
CA MET A 1 3.83 -10.42 -1.20
C MET A 1 4.29 -9.62 0.01
N VAL A 2 5.31 -8.76 -0.08
CA VAL A 2 5.76 -7.86 1.01
C VAL A 2 4.62 -6.98 1.56
N ALA A 3 3.70 -6.52 0.71
CA ALA A 3 2.66 -5.59 1.11
C ALA A 3 1.57 -6.18 2.04
N ILE A 4 1.37 -7.49 2.07
CA ILE A 4 0.42 -8.12 3.02
C ILE A 4 0.93 -7.95 4.45
N PHE A 5 2.26 -7.94 4.62
CA PHE A 5 2.94 -7.73 5.89
C PHE A 5 3.47 -6.30 6.04
N ALA A 6 3.02 -5.35 5.19
CA ALA A 6 3.48 -3.97 5.21
C ALA A 6 3.40 -3.34 6.61
N ARG A 7 2.27 -3.55 7.30
CA ARG A 7 2.04 -3.03 8.65
C ARG A 7 2.95 -3.64 9.73
N TRP A 8 3.54 -4.82 9.47
CA TRP A 8 4.49 -5.50 10.34
C TRP A 8 5.95 -5.18 10.00
N ILE A 9 6.20 -4.71 8.77
CA ILE A 9 7.54 -4.38 8.25
C ILE A 9 7.80 -2.87 8.34
N ALA A 10 6.75 -2.05 8.39
CA ALA A 10 6.86 -0.61 8.52
C ALA A 10 7.64 -0.26 9.81
N PRO A 11 8.76 0.48 9.71
CA PRO A 11 9.55 0.89 10.87
C PRO A 11 8.76 1.77 11.83
N TYR A 12 7.82 2.56 11.30
CA TYR A 12 6.99 3.50 12.05
C TYR A 12 5.51 3.37 11.69
N ASP A 13 4.63 3.85 12.59
CA ASP A 13 3.20 3.95 12.31
C ASP A 13 2.95 5.02 11.22
N ALA A 14 2.39 4.60 10.08
CA ALA A 14 2.22 5.47 8.92
C ALA A 14 1.22 6.63 9.13
N GLU A 15 0.34 6.55 10.13
CA GLU A 15 -0.69 7.56 10.39
C GLU A 15 -0.42 8.39 11.66
N ASN A 16 0.15 7.75 12.69
CA ASN A 16 0.23 8.33 14.04
C ASN A 16 1.66 8.66 14.49
N TYR A 17 2.68 8.38 13.68
CA TYR A 17 4.06 8.74 13.99
C TYR A 17 4.47 10.08 13.36
N PHE A 18 5.09 10.95 14.16
CA PHE A 18 5.59 12.25 13.75
C PHE A 18 6.94 12.54 14.44
N ASP A 19 7.99 12.74 13.64
CA ASP A 19 9.29 13.25 14.08
C ASP A 19 9.39 14.76 13.75
N TYR A 20 9.13 15.59 14.75
CA TYR A 20 9.16 17.06 14.62
C TYR A 20 10.58 17.65 14.64
N ASP A 21 11.57 16.87 15.08
CA ASP A 21 12.96 17.32 15.16
C ASP A 21 13.67 17.19 13.79
N ASN A 22 13.15 16.32 12.92
CA ASN A 22 13.72 16.01 11.60
C ASN A 22 12.79 16.39 10.43
N LEU A 23 12.08 17.51 10.53
CA LEU A 23 11.16 17.97 9.48
C LEU A 23 11.87 18.20 8.13
N ASN A 24 11.29 17.68 7.05
CA ASN A 24 11.85 17.71 5.69
C ASN A 24 13.27 17.13 5.58
N ASN A 25 13.70 16.31 6.54
CA ASN A 25 15.02 15.73 6.49
C ASN A 25 15.08 14.62 5.44
N GLY A 26 16.20 14.54 4.73
CA GLY A 26 16.40 13.60 3.64
C GLY A 26 16.53 12.14 4.10
N PRO A 27 16.78 11.22 3.15
CA PRO A 27 17.04 9.82 3.45
C PRO A 27 18.14 9.63 4.51
N SER A 28 17.85 8.83 5.53
CA SER A 28 18.78 8.49 6.62
C SER A 28 18.57 7.05 7.09
N LEU A 29 19.48 6.53 7.93
CA LEU A 29 19.32 5.19 8.53
C LEU A 29 18.08 5.09 9.43
N GLN A 30 17.67 6.20 10.02
CA GLN A 30 16.45 6.31 10.83
C GLN A 30 15.23 6.40 9.93
N HIS A 31 15.25 7.28 8.91
CA HIS A 31 14.17 7.46 7.95
C HIS A 31 14.63 7.13 6.54
N TRP A 32 14.42 5.88 6.10
CA TRP A 32 15.03 5.37 4.86
C TRP A 32 14.73 6.23 3.63
N PHE A 33 13.53 6.80 3.55
CA PHE A 33 13.12 7.72 2.47
C PHE A 33 13.01 9.18 2.93
N GLY A 34 13.40 9.47 4.17
CA GLY A 34 13.26 10.78 4.79
C GLY A 34 11.87 11.03 5.37
N VAL A 35 11.69 12.27 5.80
CA VAL A 35 10.53 12.74 6.56
C VAL A 35 9.87 13.88 5.81
N ASP A 36 8.54 13.92 5.77
CA ASP A 36 7.82 15.02 5.14
C ASP A 36 7.74 16.29 6.02
N SER A 37 7.07 17.32 5.53
CA SER A 37 6.93 18.61 6.21
C SER A 37 6.09 18.56 7.50
N LEU A 38 5.43 17.44 7.77
CA LEU A 38 4.66 17.23 9.01
C LEU A 38 5.40 16.33 10.00
N GLY A 39 6.56 15.78 9.63
CA GLY A 39 7.31 14.86 10.48
C GLY A 39 7.00 13.39 10.20
N ARG A 40 6.25 13.06 9.14
CA ARG A 40 5.86 11.67 8.88
C ARG A 40 6.92 10.94 8.08
N ASP A 41 7.23 9.72 8.49
CA ASP A 41 8.15 8.82 7.78
C ASP A 41 7.58 8.42 6.41
N ILE A 42 8.28 8.80 5.34
CA ILE A 42 7.79 8.59 3.96
C ILE A 42 7.79 7.10 3.60
N PHE A 43 8.81 6.35 4.05
CA PHE A 43 8.94 4.94 3.75
C PHE A 43 7.76 4.12 4.28
N SER A 44 7.41 4.32 5.55
CA SER A 44 6.28 3.65 6.21
C SER A 44 4.95 3.95 5.51
N ARG A 45 4.74 5.20 5.09
CA ARG A 45 3.53 5.61 4.35
C ARG A 45 3.43 4.98 2.98
N VAL A 46 4.54 4.91 2.23
CA VAL A 46 4.59 4.22 0.94
C VAL A 46 4.30 2.73 1.10
N LEU A 47 4.89 2.09 2.12
CA LEU A 47 4.73 0.67 2.36
C LEU A 47 3.29 0.30 2.71
N VAL A 48 2.65 1.05 3.61
CA VAL A 48 1.23 0.86 3.97
C VAL A 48 0.31 1.21 2.80
N GLY A 49 0.59 2.29 2.06
CA GLY A 49 -0.17 2.64 0.85
C GLY A 49 -0.13 1.55 -0.23
N ALA A 50 1.03 0.91 -0.42
CA ALA A 50 1.18 -0.19 -1.37
C ALA A 50 0.32 -1.41 -1.02
N GLN A 51 0.06 -1.67 0.27
CA GLN A 51 -0.85 -2.73 0.71
C GLN A 51 -2.27 -2.52 0.19
N ILE A 52 -2.78 -1.29 0.31
CA ILE A 52 -4.13 -0.92 -0.11
C ILE A 52 -4.25 -1.09 -1.63
N SER A 53 -3.29 -0.56 -2.39
CA SER A 53 -3.28 -0.66 -3.86
C SER A 53 -3.24 -2.10 -4.36
N LEU A 54 -2.44 -2.96 -3.73
CA LEU A 54 -2.36 -4.38 -4.10
C LEU A 54 -3.64 -5.13 -3.76
N ALA A 55 -4.24 -4.87 -2.60
CA ALA A 55 -5.54 -5.45 -2.25
C ALA A 55 -6.61 -5.07 -3.28
N ALA A 56 -6.70 -3.79 -3.63
CA ALA A 56 -7.65 -3.31 -4.64
C ALA A 56 -7.45 -3.99 -6.01
N GLY A 57 -6.20 -4.13 -6.47
CA GLY A 57 -5.89 -4.83 -7.71
C GLY A 57 -6.32 -6.30 -7.71
N VAL A 58 -6.07 -7.01 -6.61
CA VAL A 58 -6.48 -8.41 -6.45
C VAL A 58 -8.01 -8.54 -6.52
N PHE A 59 -8.75 -7.71 -5.79
CA PHE A 59 -10.22 -7.75 -5.83
C PHE A 59 -10.78 -7.40 -7.20
N ALA A 60 -10.21 -6.42 -7.90
CA ALA A 60 -10.63 -6.05 -9.25
C ALA A 60 -10.48 -7.23 -10.23
N VAL A 61 -9.37 -7.97 -10.15
CA VAL A 61 -9.14 -9.16 -10.99
C VAL A 61 -10.14 -10.27 -10.67
N PHE A 62 -10.39 -10.56 -9.40
CA PHE A 62 -11.35 -11.60 -9.01
C PHE A 62 -12.77 -11.28 -9.47
N ILE A 63 -13.22 -10.05 -9.30
CA ILE A 63 -14.56 -9.62 -9.73
C ILE A 63 -14.66 -9.66 -11.25
N GLY A 64 -13.66 -9.13 -11.96
CA GLY A 64 -13.61 -9.15 -13.42
C GLY A 64 -13.61 -10.58 -13.97
N ALA A 65 -12.82 -11.48 -13.37
CA ALA A 65 -12.79 -12.89 -13.74
C ALA A 65 -14.13 -13.58 -13.49
N ALA A 66 -14.75 -13.38 -12.31
CA ALA A 66 -16.04 -13.98 -11.98
C ALA A 66 -17.14 -13.54 -12.97
N ILE A 67 -17.27 -12.23 -13.21
CA ILE A 67 -18.25 -11.69 -14.15
C ILE A 67 -17.96 -12.16 -15.57
N GLY A 68 -16.69 -12.08 -16.00
CA GLY A 68 -16.27 -12.52 -17.33
C GLY A 68 -16.54 -14.00 -17.59
N THR A 69 -16.26 -14.87 -16.61
CA THR A 69 -16.54 -16.31 -16.72
C THR A 69 -18.04 -16.59 -16.78
N LEU A 70 -18.86 -15.94 -15.95
CA LEU A 70 -20.32 -16.11 -15.98
C LEU A 70 -20.91 -15.68 -17.32
N LEU A 71 -20.50 -14.51 -17.83
CA LEU A 71 -20.93 -14.03 -19.15
C LEU A 71 -20.45 -14.94 -20.28
N GLY A 72 -19.21 -15.43 -20.22
CA GLY A 72 -18.66 -16.36 -21.21
C GLY A 72 -19.42 -17.69 -21.26
N LEU A 73 -19.78 -18.25 -20.10
CA LEU A 73 -20.59 -19.46 -20.02
C LEU A 73 -22.02 -19.24 -20.53
N ALA A 74 -22.65 -18.11 -20.16
CA ALA A 74 -23.98 -17.76 -20.65
C ALA A 74 -24.00 -17.56 -22.16
N GLY A 75 -22.99 -16.90 -22.72
CA GLY A 75 -22.84 -16.72 -24.16
C GLY A 75 -22.52 -18.00 -24.94
N TRP A 76 -21.97 -19.02 -24.28
CA TRP A 76 -21.77 -20.35 -24.89
C TRP A 76 -23.08 -21.17 -24.94
N ILE A 77 -24.00 -20.94 -24.01
CA ILE A 77 -25.24 -21.72 -23.85
C ILE A 77 -26.39 -21.22 -24.74
N LEU A 78 -26.36 -19.95 -25.14
CA LEU A 78 -27.37 -19.29 -26.00
C LEU A 78 -26.98 -19.36 -27.48
#